data_AF-A0A5B9WEJ2-F1
#
_entry.id   AF-A0A5B9WEJ2-F1
#
_cell.length_a   1.000
_cell.length_b   1.000
_cell.length_c   1.000
_cell.angle_alpha   90.00
_cell.angle_beta   90.00
_cell.angle_gamma   90.00
#
_symmetry.space_group_name_H-M   'P 1'
#
loop_
_entity.id
_entity.type
_entity.pdbx_description
1 polymer ?
#
loop_
_entity_poly.entity_id
_entity_poly.type
_entity_poly.pdbx_seq_one_letter_code
_entity_poly.pdbx_strand_id
1 'polypeptide(L)'
;MPAPARQTQSYLRGLFARHGISPRHHLGQNFLIDLNIHELIVDSAELAAGDVVLEVGTGAGALTALMGSRGATVVAVEVDPGMAALTREAVADMPAVRVIHSDALANKNTLSPALIEAVEEAMARGGAARPGDGGRAPASSGGTSPSPLVGEGRGEVAARAVDEGRARGAEEARPSEVPHPGGGGRPLSLALPHGGGRGQEPGSEGRGEGVGEPPTSQAPLCPLKLVANLPYSVATPVISNLLVSPRLSPFLLVVTIQRELADRMLAAPSTPGYGSLAILVQALADVELVRVLQPQVFWPRPKVESAVVRIRPSAERRASIDVPWFHDVVRKAFLHRRKNLRHVLAGMWPDRWTKPDVDAFLAPLSIEGSLRAEALTVPQFLALAAALKGRWSTAPAVGEEEWQGEDGEPSADEAPAGQ
;
A
#
# COMPACT_ATOMS: atom_id res chain seq x y z
N MET A 1 3.09 -12.92 28.77
CA MET A 1 3.99 -13.49 27.74
C MET A 1 5.34 -12.79 27.85
N PRO A 2 6.48 -13.48 27.66
CA PRO A 2 7.77 -12.80 27.58
C PRO A 2 7.74 -11.78 26.43
N ALA A 3 8.37 -10.62 26.63
CA ALA A 3 8.49 -9.61 25.59
C ALA A 3 9.20 -10.22 24.36
N PRO A 4 8.78 -9.92 23.13
CA PRO A 4 9.46 -10.42 21.94
C PRO A 4 10.93 -10.02 22.01
N ALA A 5 11.81 -10.99 21.73
CA ALA A 5 13.25 -10.75 21.76
C ALA A 5 13.58 -9.59 20.80
N ARG A 6 14.25 -8.55 21.31
CA ARG A 6 14.61 -7.39 20.49
C ARG A 6 15.55 -7.83 19.37
N GLN A 7 15.08 -7.73 18.12
CA GLN A 7 15.89 -8.03 16.94
C GLN A 7 16.97 -6.96 16.76
N THR A 8 18.10 -7.12 17.44
CA THR A 8 19.30 -6.29 17.27
C THR A 8 20.29 -6.96 16.31
N GLN A 9 21.24 -6.22 15.76
CA GLN A 9 22.32 -6.82 14.95
C GLN A 9 23.08 -7.91 15.70
N SER A 10 23.42 -7.68 16.98
CA SER A 10 24.15 -8.66 17.80
C SER A 10 23.32 -9.92 18.02
N TYR A 11 22.02 -9.77 18.27
CA TYR A 11 21.10 -10.89 18.38
C TYR A 11 21.05 -11.71 17.09
N LEU A 12 20.83 -11.07 15.94
CA LEU A 12 20.76 -11.76 14.64
C LEU A 12 22.05 -12.50 14.31
N ARG A 13 23.21 -11.87 14.53
CA ARG A 13 24.52 -12.52 14.32
C ARG A 13 24.68 -13.77 15.17
N GLY A 14 24.32 -13.69 16.45
CA GLY A 14 24.36 -14.84 17.35
C GLY A 14 23.37 -15.93 16.93
N LEU A 15 22.14 -15.56 16.55
CA LEU A 15 21.11 -16.48 16.09
C LEU A 15 21.54 -17.24 14.83
N PHE A 16 22.07 -16.51 13.84
CA PHE A 16 22.50 -17.08 12.56
C PHE A 16 23.73 -17.98 12.75
N ALA A 17 24.69 -17.57 13.59
CA ALA A 17 25.87 -18.38 13.89
C ALA A 17 25.49 -19.72 14.54
N ARG A 18 24.55 -19.74 15.50
CA ARG A 18 24.08 -20.99 16.13
C ARG A 18 23.40 -21.95 15.15
N HIS A 19 22.77 -21.42 14.12
CA HIS A 19 22.06 -22.21 13.11
C HIS A 19 22.89 -22.46 11.84
N GLY A 20 24.13 -21.98 11.78
CA GLY A 20 24.98 -22.09 10.57
C GLY A 20 24.42 -21.33 9.36
N ILE A 21 23.62 -20.29 9.59
CA ILE A 21 22.98 -19.51 8.52
C ILE A 21 23.81 -18.26 8.21
N SER A 22 23.81 -17.83 6.95
CA SER A 22 24.38 -16.56 6.52
C SER A 22 23.40 -15.81 5.61
N PRO A 23 23.30 -14.47 5.72
CA PRO A 23 22.46 -13.68 4.83
C PRO A 23 22.83 -13.89 3.35
N ARG A 24 21.82 -14.05 2.50
CA ARG A 24 21.95 -14.24 1.06
C ARG A 24 21.63 -12.95 0.32
N HIS A 25 22.67 -12.31 -0.21
CA HIS A 25 22.54 -11.05 -0.93
C HIS A 25 21.64 -11.14 -2.17
N HIS A 26 21.67 -12.26 -2.90
CA HIS A 26 20.85 -12.44 -4.10
C HIS A 26 19.34 -12.54 -3.80
N LEU A 27 18.95 -12.85 -2.56
CA LEU A 27 17.57 -12.83 -2.09
C LEU A 27 17.14 -11.46 -1.55
N GLY A 28 18.00 -10.45 -1.61
CA GLY A 28 17.69 -9.10 -1.12
C GLY A 28 17.52 -9.00 0.40
N GLN A 29 18.10 -9.94 1.16
CA GLN A 29 17.95 -9.99 2.62
C GLN A 29 18.60 -8.78 3.31
N ASN A 30 17.75 -7.91 3.87
CA ASN A 30 18.12 -6.79 4.74
C ASN A 30 17.16 -6.82 5.94
N PHE A 31 17.62 -7.28 7.09
CA PHE A 31 16.79 -7.46 8.28
C PHE A 31 16.69 -6.15 9.05
N LEU A 32 15.46 -5.70 9.36
CA LEU A 32 15.24 -4.55 10.25
C LEU A 32 15.81 -4.86 11.64
N ILE A 33 16.62 -3.96 12.20
CA ILE A 33 17.26 -4.14 13.51
C ILE A 33 16.86 -3.07 14.54
N ASP A 34 15.80 -2.31 14.23
CA ASP A 34 15.23 -1.27 15.10
C ASP A 34 13.82 -1.66 15.53
N LEU A 35 13.61 -1.85 16.83
CA LEU A 35 12.31 -2.24 17.40
C LEU A 35 11.24 -1.17 17.17
N ASN A 36 11.59 0.11 17.24
CA ASN A 36 10.62 1.19 17.08
C ASN A 36 10.05 1.22 15.65
N ILE A 37 10.84 0.76 14.67
CA ILE A 37 10.37 0.63 13.29
C ILE A 37 9.45 -0.58 13.13
N HIS A 38 9.70 -1.70 13.81
CA HIS A 38 8.76 -2.82 13.82
C HIS A 38 7.41 -2.41 14.40
N GLU A 39 7.41 -1.76 15.57
CA GLU A 39 6.18 -1.26 16.19
C GLU A 39 5.47 -0.23 15.28
N LEU A 40 6.20 0.70 14.67
CA LEU A 40 5.64 1.64 13.70
C LEU A 40 4.94 0.93 12.54
N ILE A 41 5.55 -0.10 11.96
CA ILE A 41 4.96 -0.86 10.84
C ILE A 41 3.67 -1.55 11.30
N VAL A 42 3.69 -2.22 12.46
CA VAL A 42 2.54 -2.96 12.97
C VAL A 42 1.41 -2.03 13.42
N ASP A 43 1.72 -0.92 14.09
CA ASP A 43 0.73 0.08 14.49
C ASP A 43 0.12 0.77 13.26
N SER A 44 0.92 1.05 12.22
CA SER A 44 0.42 1.61 10.94
C SER A 44 -0.50 0.65 10.19
N ALA A 45 -0.41 -0.66 10.47
CA ALA A 45 -1.28 -1.68 9.89
C ALA A 45 -2.66 -1.75 10.55
N GLU A 46 -2.89 -0.97 11.62
CA GLU A 46 -4.19 -0.83 12.28
C GLU A 46 -4.80 -2.19 12.63
N LEU A 47 -3.97 -3.14 13.08
CA LEU A 47 -4.38 -4.54 13.28
C LEU A 47 -5.49 -4.65 14.32
N ALA A 48 -6.57 -5.35 13.96
CA ALA A 48 -7.64 -5.75 14.85
C ALA A 48 -7.59 -7.28 15.09
N ALA A 49 -8.16 -7.72 16.21
CA ALA A 49 -8.30 -9.14 16.50
C ALA A 49 -9.12 -9.84 15.41
N GLY A 50 -8.56 -10.88 14.81
CA GLY A 50 -9.19 -11.62 13.71
C GLY A 50 -8.83 -11.11 12.31
N ASP A 51 -8.02 -10.06 12.17
CA ASP A 51 -7.44 -9.70 10.87
C ASP A 51 -6.57 -10.84 10.33
N VAL A 52 -6.63 -11.06 9.02
CA VAL A 52 -5.70 -11.96 8.33
C VAL A 52 -4.58 -11.12 7.75
N VAL A 53 -3.35 -11.48 8.08
CA VAL A 53 -2.16 -10.77 7.61
C VAL A 53 -1.32 -11.69 6.75
N LEU A 54 -1.06 -11.28 5.51
CA LEU A 54 -0.01 -11.84 4.68
C LEU A 54 1.31 -11.11 5.00
N GLU A 55 2.37 -11.88 5.26
CA GLU A 55 3.74 -11.38 5.35
C GLU A 55 4.60 -12.11 4.30
N VAL A 56 5.32 -11.35 3.47
CA VAL A 56 6.23 -11.88 2.45
C VAL A 56 7.67 -11.50 2.82
N GLY A 57 8.53 -12.50 2.99
CA GLY A 57 9.93 -12.32 3.41
C GLY A 57 10.03 -12.05 4.92
N THR A 58 9.77 -13.07 5.72
CA THR A 58 9.69 -12.97 7.19
C THR A 58 11.06 -12.82 7.86
N GLY A 59 12.12 -13.27 7.19
CA GLY A 59 13.47 -13.29 7.74
C GLY A 59 13.55 -14.14 9.01
N ALA A 60 13.96 -13.54 10.13
CA ALA A 60 14.04 -14.24 11.41
C ALA A 60 12.70 -14.26 12.20
N GLY A 61 11.63 -13.71 11.64
CA GLY A 61 10.27 -13.80 12.22
C GLY A 61 9.91 -12.75 13.26
N ALA A 62 10.71 -11.69 13.45
CA ALA A 62 10.41 -10.66 14.46
C ALA A 62 9.11 -9.90 14.18
N LEU A 63 8.87 -9.49 12.93
CA LEU A 63 7.62 -8.83 12.54
C LEU A 63 6.45 -9.82 12.62
N THR A 64 6.65 -11.06 12.15
CA THR A 64 5.68 -12.16 12.27
C THR A 64 5.20 -12.37 13.70
N ALA A 65 6.15 -12.53 14.64
CA ALA A 65 5.87 -12.74 16.05
C ALA A 65 5.16 -11.53 16.68
N LEU A 66 5.56 -10.32 16.31
CA LEU A 66 4.91 -9.09 16.79
C LEU A 66 3.44 -9.05 16.34
N MET A 67 3.15 -9.31 15.07
CA MET A 67 1.78 -9.34 14.55
C MET A 67 0.94 -10.47 15.18
N GLY A 68 1.50 -11.66 15.32
CA GLY A 68 0.84 -12.78 16.02
C GLY A 68 0.50 -12.42 17.48
N SER A 69 1.41 -11.75 18.18
CA SER A 69 1.18 -11.28 19.57
C SER A 69 0.09 -10.21 19.70
N ARG A 70 -0.20 -9.47 18.62
CA ARG A 70 -1.33 -8.52 18.53
C ARG A 70 -2.66 -9.19 18.18
N GLY A 71 -2.69 -10.53 18.03
CA GLY A 71 -3.90 -11.31 17.78
C GLY A 71 -4.30 -11.44 16.31
N ALA A 72 -3.38 -11.17 15.38
CA ALA A 72 -3.60 -11.40 13.96
C ALA A 72 -3.44 -12.89 13.60
N THR A 73 -4.22 -13.35 12.62
CA THR A 73 -3.95 -14.62 11.92
C THR A 73 -2.93 -14.34 10.83
N VAL A 74 -1.71 -14.88 10.95
CA VAL A 74 -0.61 -14.54 10.04
C VAL A 74 -0.31 -15.69 9.08
N VAL A 75 -0.31 -15.40 7.78
CA VAL A 75 0.24 -16.26 6.74
C VAL A 75 1.59 -15.69 6.33
N ALA A 76 2.65 -16.33 6.81
CA ALA A 76 4.04 -15.94 6.61
C ALA A 76 4.66 -16.77 5.48
N VAL A 77 5.20 -16.11 4.45
CA VAL A 77 5.86 -16.78 3.31
C VAL A 77 7.33 -16.39 3.26
N GLU A 78 8.21 -17.39 3.24
CA GLU A 78 9.67 -17.21 3.21
C GLU A 78 10.30 -18.17 2.21
N VAL A 79 11.18 -17.64 1.36
CA VAL A 79 11.82 -18.39 0.27
C VAL A 79 13.11 -19.07 0.74
N ASP A 80 13.77 -18.54 1.77
CA ASP A 80 14.96 -19.15 2.34
C ASP A 80 14.59 -20.22 3.39
N PRO A 81 15.02 -21.49 3.23
CA PRO A 81 14.65 -22.57 4.14
C PRO A 81 15.15 -22.36 5.56
N GLY A 82 16.32 -21.73 5.73
CA GLY A 82 16.90 -21.45 7.04
C GLY A 82 16.12 -20.35 7.76
N MET A 83 15.78 -19.27 7.06
CA MET A 83 14.92 -18.19 7.59
C MET A 83 13.51 -18.72 7.93
N ALA A 84 12.94 -19.58 7.07
CA ALA A 84 11.65 -20.20 7.35
C ALA A 84 11.69 -21.07 8.60
N ALA A 85 12.79 -21.81 8.85
CA ALA A 85 12.99 -22.58 10.07
C ALA A 85 13.09 -21.66 11.31
N LEU A 86 13.87 -20.58 11.24
CA LEU A 86 13.97 -19.59 12.32
C LEU A 86 12.62 -18.93 12.63
N THR A 87 11.86 -18.58 11.58
CA THR A 87 10.53 -17.99 11.75
C THR A 87 9.59 -18.97 12.45
N ARG A 88 9.62 -20.26 12.10
CA ARG A 88 8.83 -21.30 12.79
C ARG A 88 9.20 -21.44 14.26
N GLU A 89 10.49 -21.39 14.59
CA GLU A 89 10.94 -21.41 15.99
C GLU A 89 10.43 -20.18 16.75
N ALA A 90 10.54 -18.99 16.14
CA ALA A 90 10.11 -17.73 16.76
C ALA A 90 8.60 -17.65 17.05
N VAL A 91 7.78 -18.41 16.30
CA VAL A 91 6.32 -18.40 16.41
C VAL A 91 5.75 -19.76 16.86
N ALA A 92 6.56 -20.64 17.42
CA ALA A 92 6.17 -22.01 17.78
C ALA A 92 4.94 -22.06 18.71
N ASP A 93 4.81 -21.10 19.62
CA ASP A 93 3.70 -20.99 20.57
C ASP A 93 2.52 -20.16 20.04
N MET A 94 2.51 -19.82 18.74
CA MET A 94 1.51 -18.97 18.09
C MET A 94 0.68 -19.77 17.07
N PRO A 95 -0.39 -20.47 17.48
CA PRO A 95 -1.17 -21.35 16.59
C PRO A 95 -1.90 -20.60 15.46
N ALA A 96 -2.07 -19.29 15.58
CA ALA A 96 -2.65 -18.43 14.56
C ALA A 96 -1.65 -18.01 13.46
N VAL A 97 -0.38 -18.44 13.55
CA VAL A 97 0.67 -18.14 12.58
C VAL A 97 1.00 -19.39 11.77
N ARG A 98 0.86 -19.30 10.44
CA ARG A 98 1.26 -20.34 9.49
C ARG A 98 2.48 -19.88 8.70
N VAL A 99 3.58 -20.63 8.79
CA VAL A 99 4.82 -20.35 8.03
C VAL A 99 4.95 -21.31 6.84
N ILE A 100 4.97 -20.74 5.64
CA ILE A 100 5.10 -21.43 4.36
C ILE A 100 6.50 -21.19 3.82
N HIS A 101 7.25 -22.28 3.61
CA HIS A 101 8.51 -22.21 2.89
C HIS A 101 8.23 -22.34 1.39
N SER A 102 8.21 -21.22 0.69
CA SER A 102 7.92 -21.15 -0.74
C SER A 102 8.31 -19.78 -1.29
N ASP A 103 8.46 -19.68 -2.61
CA ASP A 103 8.48 -18.37 -3.27
C ASP A 103 7.06 -17.78 -3.24
N ALA A 104 6.95 -16.49 -2.93
CA ALA A 104 5.69 -15.77 -3.00
C ALA A 104 5.18 -15.63 -4.44
N LEU A 105 6.06 -15.81 -5.42
CA LEU A 105 5.77 -15.71 -6.84
C LEU A 105 5.98 -17.05 -7.55
N ALA A 106 5.05 -17.43 -8.42
CA ALA A 106 5.24 -18.58 -9.32
C ALA A 106 6.18 -18.26 -10.49
N ASN A 107 6.21 -16.99 -10.89
CA ASN A 107 7.08 -16.44 -11.92
C ASN A 107 7.27 -14.94 -11.68
N LYS A 108 7.97 -14.22 -12.56
CA LYS A 108 8.27 -12.78 -12.39
C LYS A 108 7.04 -11.88 -12.16
N ASN A 109 5.84 -12.31 -12.57
CA ASN A 109 4.64 -11.48 -12.62
C ASN A 109 3.40 -12.08 -11.94
N THR A 110 3.47 -13.28 -11.35
CA THR A 110 2.28 -13.97 -10.81
C THR A 110 2.55 -14.51 -9.40
N LEU A 111 1.62 -14.28 -8.47
CA LEU A 111 1.66 -14.86 -7.12
C LEU A 111 1.61 -16.40 -7.18
N SER A 112 2.28 -17.08 -6.25
CA SER A 112 2.27 -18.54 -6.21
C SER A 112 0.89 -19.08 -5.81
N PRO A 113 0.39 -20.17 -6.44
CA PRO A 113 -0.87 -20.78 -6.06
C PRO A 113 -0.92 -21.18 -4.58
N ALA A 114 0.19 -21.70 -4.06
CA ALA A 114 0.33 -22.09 -2.65
C ALA A 114 0.14 -20.89 -1.69
N LEU A 115 0.63 -19.70 -2.05
CA LEU A 115 0.40 -18.47 -1.28
C LEU A 115 -1.08 -18.09 -1.32
N ILE A 116 -1.69 -18.08 -2.51
CA ILE A 116 -3.10 -17.70 -2.68
C ILE A 116 -4.00 -18.62 -1.86
N GLU A 117 -3.85 -19.95 -2.01
CA GLU A 117 -4.64 -20.95 -1.30
C GLU A 117 -4.51 -20.80 0.21
N ALA A 118 -3.29 -20.60 0.72
CA ALA A 118 -3.09 -20.46 2.15
C ALA A 118 -3.72 -19.19 2.74
N VAL A 119 -3.71 -18.09 1.99
CA VAL A 119 -4.39 -16.85 2.39
C VAL A 119 -5.91 -17.03 2.37
N GLU A 120 -6.47 -17.63 1.32
CA GLU A 120 -7.91 -17.91 1.24
C GLU A 120 -8.38 -18.83 2.36
N GLU A 121 -7.62 -19.88 2.69
CA GLU A 121 -7.92 -20.73 3.84
C GLU A 121 -7.90 -19.96 5.17
N ALA A 122 -6.96 -19.03 5.35
CA ALA A 122 -6.89 -18.21 6.55
C ALA A 122 -8.09 -17.25 6.65
N MET A 123 -8.47 -16.63 5.52
CA MET A 123 -9.67 -15.78 5.44
C MET A 123 -10.95 -16.57 5.73
N ALA A 124 -11.06 -17.80 5.22
CA ALA A 124 -12.21 -18.67 5.48
C ALA A 124 -12.30 -19.08 6.97
N ARG A 125 -11.17 -19.40 7.61
CA ARG A 125 -11.13 -19.72 9.06
C ARG A 125 -11.48 -18.53 9.93
N GLY A 126 -11.01 -17.33 9.58
CA GLY A 126 -11.33 -16.10 10.31
C GLY A 126 -12.83 -15.76 10.29
N GLY A 127 -13.49 -15.99 9.15
CA GLY A 127 -14.94 -15.78 9.03
C GLY A 127 -15.80 -16.78 9.81
N ALA A 128 -15.28 -17.98 10.10
CA ALA A 128 -16.00 -19.06 10.81
C ALA A 128 -15.80 -19.03 12.34
N ALA A 129 -14.76 -18.37 12.85
CA ALA A 129 -14.37 -18.41 14.26
C ALA A 129 -14.95 -17.25 15.10
N ARG A 130 -16.28 -17.14 15.19
CA ARG A 130 -16.93 -16.41 16.31
C ARG A 130 -17.90 -17.34 17.06
N PRO A 131 -17.58 -17.73 18.31
CA PRO A 131 -18.59 -18.24 19.23
C PRO A 131 -19.62 -17.13 19.49
N GLY A 132 -20.89 -17.54 19.58
CA GLY A 132 -22.06 -16.67 19.52
C GLY A 132 -22.05 -15.43 20.42
N ASP A 133 -22.73 -14.40 19.90
CA ASP A 133 -23.28 -13.28 20.65
C ASP A 133 -24.25 -13.82 21.72
N GLY A 134 -23.67 -14.24 22.86
CA GLY A 134 -24.38 -14.47 24.09
C GLY A 134 -24.74 -13.11 24.67
N GLY A 135 -25.97 -12.67 24.39
CA GLY A 135 -26.51 -11.39 24.82
C GLY A 135 -26.16 -11.06 26.27
N ARG A 136 -25.48 -9.93 26.45
CA ARG A 136 -25.40 -9.26 27.75
C ARG A 136 -25.89 -7.84 27.57
N ALA A 137 -27.11 -7.61 28.04
CA ALA A 137 -27.69 -6.27 28.16
C ALA A 137 -26.75 -5.34 28.93
N PRO A 138 -26.64 -4.05 28.56
CA PRO A 138 -25.86 -3.11 29.33
C PRO A 138 -26.57 -2.84 30.66
N ALA A 139 -25.93 -3.23 31.77
CA ALA A 139 -26.35 -2.84 33.10
C ALA A 139 -26.15 -1.32 33.27
N SER A 140 -27.24 -0.61 33.50
CA SER A 140 -27.25 0.78 33.94
C SER A 140 -26.79 0.88 35.40
N SER A 141 -25.71 1.61 35.63
CA SER A 141 -25.38 2.25 36.91
C SER A 141 -24.50 3.45 36.56
N GLY A 142 -24.85 4.69 36.86
CA GLY A 142 -25.26 5.18 38.18
C GLY A 142 -24.03 5.73 38.90
N GLY A 143 -23.32 6.68 38.28
CA GLY A 143 -22.13 7.30 38.85
C GLY A 143 -22.46 8.57 39.62
N THR A 144 -22.60 8.46 40.94
CA THR A 144 -22.50 9.58 41.88
C THR A 144 -21.06 9.69 42.38
N SER A 145 -20.46 10.88 42.26
CA SER A 145 -19.22 11.27 42.96
C SER A 145 -19.37 11.13 44.48
N PRO A 146 -18.25 10.95 45.21
CA PRO A 146 -17.70 12.15 45.87
C PRO A 146 -16.16 12.20 45.96
N SER A 147 -15.65 13.42 46.13
CA SER A 147 -14.32 13.76 46.64
C SER A 147 -14.07 13.18 48.05
N PRO A 148 -12.81 13.22 48.54
CA PRO A 148 -12.51 14.26 49.54
C PRO A 148 -11.10 14.88 49.46
N LEU A 149 -11.00 16.04 50.09
CA LEU A 149 -9.80 16.82 50.41
C LEU A 149 -9.23 16.45 51.80
N VAL A 150 -8.01 16.97 52.05
CA VAL A 150 -7.29 17.21 53.34
C VAL A 150 -6.46 16.03 53.89
N GLY A 151 -5.18 16.16 54.28
CA GLY A 151 -4.28 17.32 54.33
C GLY A 151 -2.88 16.99 54.90
N GLU A 152 -2.04 18.05 54.89
CA GLU A 152 -0.89 18.40 55.75
C GLU A 152 0.40 17.54 55.84
N GLY A 153 1.55 18.23 55.70
CA GLY A 153 2.88 17.73 56.07
C GLY A 153 4.04 18.64 55.63
N ARG A 154 4.64 19.38 56.58
CA ARG A 154 5.62 20.47 56.48
C ARG A 154 7.08 20.06 56.14
N GLY A 155 7.89 21.04 55.71
CA GLY A 155 9.38 21.08 55.80
C GLY A 155 10.05 21.83 54.63
N GLU A 156 10.13 23.17 54.63
CA GLU A 156 11.26 24.04 55.04
C GLU A 156 12.59 23.99 54.22
N VAL A 157 12.88 25.14 53.56
CA VAL A 157 14.15 25.95 53.54
C VAL A 157 15.39 25.30 52.86
N ALA A 158 16.21 25.93 51.99
CA ALA A 158 16.60 27.33 51.79
C ALA A 158 17.16 27.58 50.36
N ALA A 159 17.14 28.85 49.95
CA ALA A 159 17.82 29.42 48.79
C ALA A 159 19.20 30.01 49.16
N ARG A 160 20.09 30.15 48.16
CA ARG A 160 21.18 31.14 47.94
C ARG A 160 22.18 30.53 46.92
N ALA A 161 22.90 31.22 46.05
CA ALA A 161 22.96 32.59 45.51
C ALA A 161 23.95 32.48 44.32
N VAL A 162 23.63 33.05 43.15
CA VAL A 162 24.31 34.21 42.50
C VAL A 162 25.84 34.09 42.30
N ASP A 163 26.30 34.09 41.04
CA ASP A 163 27.24 35.07 40.42
C ASP A 163 27.61 34.58 38.99
N GLU A 164 27.13 35.20 37.91
CA GLU A 164 27.70 36.33 37.12
C GLU A 164 28.93 36.03 36.24
N GLY A 165 28.89 36.61 35.03
CA GLY A 165 29.94 36.58 33.99
C GLY A 165 29.36 36.27 32.61
N ARG A 166 28.62 37.18 31.93
CA ARG A 166 29.12 38.26 31.03
C ARG A 166 30.14 37.73 30.01
N ALA A 167 30.09 38.00 28.70
CA ALA A 167 29.45 39.07 27.94
C ALA A 167 29.55 38.80 26.41
N ARG A 168 28.53 39.25 25.65
CA ARG A 168 28.58 40.12 24.42
C ARG A 168 29.29 39.60 23.15
N GLY A 169 28.83 39.88 21.91
CA GLY A 169 27.77 40.75 21.36
C GLY A 169 27.25 40.16 20.02
N ALA A 170 26.01 40.42 19.58
CA ALA A 170 25.48 41.62 18.90
C ALA A 170 26.18 41.86 17.54
N GLU A 171 25.48 41.89 16.39
CA GLU A 171 24.72 43.04 15.85
C GLU A 171 23.85 42.56 14.66
N GLU A 172 22.52 42.67 14.69
CA GLU A 172 21.64 43.73 14.13
C GLU A 172 21.65 43.94 12.60
N ALA A 173 20.47 43.77 11.98
CA ALA A 173 19.97 44.64 10.89
C ALA A 173 18.43 44.48 10.70
N ARG A 174 17.71 45.60 10.73
CA ARG A 174 16.33 45.84 10.22
C ARG A 174 16.37 47.16 9.41
N PRO A 175 15.26 47.66 8.84
CA PRO A 175 14.44 47.13 7.74
C PRO A 175 14.33 48.16 6.59
N SER A 176 13.60 47.85 5.51
CA SER A 176 13.17 48.86 4.52
C SER A 176 11.69 48.70 4.14
N GLU A 177 11.08 49.82 3.78
CA GLU A 177 9.65 50.14 3.85
C GLU A 177 9.09 50.53 2.45
N VAL A 178 7.81 50.18 2.21
CA VAL A 178 6.75 50.75 1.30
C VAL A 178 6.91 50.80 -0.25
N PRO A 179 5.81 50.90 -1.08
CA PRO A 179 4.39 51.17 -0.76
C PRO A 179 3.25 50.33 -1.41
N HIS A 180 2.06 50.50 -0.83
CA HIS A 180 0.71 50.11 -1.30
C HIS A 180 0.16 51.00 -2.44
N PRO A 181 -0.86 50.50 -3.19
CA PRO A 181 -2.25 51.00 -3.04
C PRO A 181 -3.23 49.81 -2.91
N GLY A 182 -4.49 49.85 -2.49
CA GLY A 182 -5.48 50.90 -2.25
C GLY A 182 -6.86 50.38 -2.71
N GLY A 183 -7.84 50.28 -1.80
CA GLY A 183 -9.26 49.94 -2.07
C GLY A 183 -9.59 48.44 -1.95
N GLY A 184 -10.59 47.96 -1.21
CA GLY A 184 -11.85 48.55 -0.76
C GLY A 184 -12.99 47.68 -1.29
N GLY A 185 -13.54 46.77 -0.48
CA GLY A 185 -14.68 45.93 -0.90
C GLY A 185 -15.12 44.93 0.18
N ARG A 186 -16.29 45.14 0.75
CA ARG A 186 -16.95 44.32 1.80
C ARG A 186 -17.42 42.97 1.24
N PRO A 187 -17.48 41.89 2.06
CA PRO A 187 -18.11 40.64 1.63
C PRO A 187 -19.64 40.73 1.72
N LEU A 188 -20.32 40.42 0.61
CA LEU A 188 -21.77 40.24 0.54
C LEU A 188 -22.14 38.87 1.11
N SER A 189 -22.93 38.89 2.17
CA SER A 189 -23.65 37.74 2.73
C SER A 189 -24.84 37.41 1.83
N LEU A 190 -24.85 36.19 1.27
CA LEU A 190 -25.97 35.66 0.51
C LEU A 190 -26.97 35.02 1.49
N ALA A 191 -28.08 35.73 1.74
CA ALA A 191 -29.23 35.20 2.45
C ALA A 191 -30.21 34.55 1.44
N LEU A 192 -30.56 33.28 1.67
CA LEU A 192 -31.62 32.56 0.97
C LEU A 192 -32.99 32.91 1.59
N PRO A 193 -34.03 33.22 0.79
CA PRO A 193 -35.35 33.47 1.34
C PRO A 193 -36.08 32.17 1.70
N HIS A 194 -36.64 32.16 2.91
CA HIS A 194 -37.66 31.21 3.35
C HIS A 194 -38.99 31.53 2.66
N GLY A 195 -39.55 30.56 1.93
CA GLY A 195 -40.92 30.60 1.42
C GLY A 195 -41.69 29.39 1.95
N GLY A 196 -42.59 29.65 2.90
CA GLY A 196 -43.54 28.65 3.39
C GLY A 196 -44.71 28.47 2.42
N GLY A 197 -45.26 27.25 2.40
CA GLY A 197 -46.49 26.93 1.69
C GLY A 197 -47.07 25.61 2.20
N ARG A 198 -48.13 25.70 3.02
CA ARG A 198 -48.97 24.58 3.45
C ARG A 198 -49.83 24.10 2.27
N GLY A 199 -50.08 22.79 2.17
CA GLY A 199 -51.09 22.27 1.26
C GLY A 199 -51.23 20.73 1.25
N GLN A 200 -52.09 20.23 2.14
CA GLN A 200 -53.04 19.11 1.98
C GLN A 200 -52.54 17.73 1.48
N GLU A 201 -52.67 16.74 2.37
CA GLU A 201 -52.94 15.33 2.03
C GLU A 201 -54.26 15.17 1.28
N PRO A 202 -54.41 14.07 0.52
CA PRO A 202 -55.31 13.05 1.03
C PRO A 202 -54.73 11.63 0.93
N GLY A 203 -55.12 10.80 1.90
CA GLY A 203 -54.72 9.41 2.00
C GLY A 203 -55.36 8.49 0.96
N SER A 204 -54.70 7.35 0.76
CA SER A 204 -55.33 6.12 0.31
C SER A 204 -54.57 4.94 0.90
N GLU A 205 -55.27 4.20 1.76
CA GLU A 205 -54.86 2.92 2.30
C GLU A 205 -54.66 1.91 1.16
N GLY A 206 -53.51 1.22 1.18
CA GLY A 206 -53.21 0.10 0.31
C GLY A 206 -52.46 -0.96 1.09
N ARG A 207 -53.17 -2.02 1.50
CA ARG A 207 -52.60 -3.27 1.99
C ARG A 207 -51.82 -3.93 0.86
N GLY A 208 -50.59 -4.38 1.12
CA GLY A 208 -49.84 -5.18 0.15
C GLY A 208 -48.42 -5.50 0.60
N GLU A 209 -48.26 -6.73 1.09
CA GLU A 209 -47.06 -7.56 0.94
C GLU A 209 -45.81 -7.15 1.73
N GLY A 210 -45.53 -7.94 2.77
CA GLY A 210 -44.25 -7.97 3.45
C GLY A 210 -43.15 -8.33 2.45
N VAL A 211 -42.37 -7.34 2.08
CA VAL A 211 -41.07 -7.53 1.43
C VAL A 211 -40.18 -8.14 2.49
N GLY A 212 -39.97 -9.46 2.42
CA GLY A 212 -38.93 -10.12 3.20
C GLY A 212 -37.61 -9.40 2.94
N GLU A 213 -36.98 -8.91 4.00
CA GLU A 213 -35.59 -8.45 3.94
C GLU A 213 -34.75 -9.52 3.25
N PRO A 214 -33.93 -9.17 2.24
CA PRO A 214 -32.99 -10.12 1.70
C PRO A 214 -32.04 -10.52 2.85
N PRO A 215 -31.69 -11.81 3.01
CA PRO A 215 -30.79 -12.22 4.06
C PRO A 215 -29.40 -11.69 3.69
N THR A 216 -29.01 -10.54 4.22
CA THR A 216 -27.64 -10.06 4.16
C THR A 216 -26.98 -10.23 5.52
N SER A 217 -27.04 -11.47 6.01
CA SER A 217 -26.02 -11.98 6.92
C SER A 217 -24.74 -12.21 6.11
N GLN A 218 -24.07 -11.13 5.70
CA GLN A 218 -22.64 -11.24 5.39
C GLN A 218 -21.94 -11.30 6.74
N ALA A 219 -21.37 -12.47 7.06
CA ALA A 219 -20.40 -12.55 8.14
C ALA A 219 -19.37 -11.43 7.94
N PRO A 220 -18.99 -10.67 8.98
CA PRO A 220 -18.01 -9.61 8.83
C PRO A 220 -16.72 -10.24 8.30
N LEU A 221 -16.33 -9.84 7.08
CA LEU A 221 -15.10 -10.32 6.44
C LEU A 221 -13.93 -10.01 7.36
N CYS A 222 -13.06 -10.99 7.63
CA CYS A 222 -11.74 -10.73 8.17
C CYS A 222 -10.94 -9.99 7.10
N PRO A 223 -10.64 -8.69 7.27
CA PRO A 223 -9.99 -7.94 6.22
C PRO A 223 -8.57 -8.49 6.04
N LEU A 224 -8.24 -8.90 4.82
CA LEU A 224 -6.88 -9.26 4.47
C LEU A 224 -6.00 -8.01 4.47
N LYS A 225 -4.83 -8.08 5.12
CA LYS A 225 -3.80 -7.03 5.09
C LYS A 225 -2.48 -7.61 4.62
N LEU A 226 -1.66 -6.81 3.94
CA LEU A 226 -0.26 -7.12 3.71
C LEU A 226 0.57 -6.31 4.71
N VAL A 227 1.40 -6.95 5.50
CA VAL A 227 2.34 -6.27 6.40
C VAL A 227 3.71 -6.92 6.26
N ALA A 228 4.67 -6.21 5.69
CA ALA A 228 5.95 -6.83 5.33
C ALA A 228 7.12 -5.85 5.21
N ASN A 229 8.32 -6.31 5.56
CA ASN A 229 9.57 -5.70 5.09
C ASN A 229 9.99 -6.38 3.78
N LEU A 230 9.39 -5.94 2.67
CA LEU A 230 9.47 -6.67 1.40
C LEU A 230 10.90 -6.73 0.85
N PRO A 231 11.36 -7.91 0.38
CA PRO A 231 12.58 -7.96 -0.42
C PRO A 231 12.43 -7.11 -1.68
N TYR A 232 13.45 -6.31 -1.99
CA TYR A 232 13.34 -5.28 -3.02
C TYR A 232 13.04 -5.83 -4.42
N SER A 233 13.52 -7.03 -4.73
CA SER A 233 13.29 -7.69 -6.02
C SER A 233 11.83 -8.13 -6.24
N VAL A 234 11.06 -8.36 -5.16
CA VAL A 234 9.68 -8.88 -5.24
C VAL A 234 8.62 -7.84 -4.90
N ALA A 235 9.02 -6.64 -4.45
CA ALA A 235 8.08 -5.62 -3.99
C ALA A 235 7.05 -5.22 -5.07
N THR A 236 7.52 -4.86 -6.26
CA THR A 236 6.64 -4.46 -7.38
C THR A 236 5.65 -5.55 -7.78
N PRO A 237 6.07 -6.81 -8.10
CA PRO A 237 5.12 -7.85 -8.51
C PRO A 237 4.17 -8.24 -7.38
N VAL A 238 4.61 -8.32 -6.12
CA VAL A 238 3.71 -8.63 -4.99
C VAL A 238 2.63 -7.57 -4.83
N ILE A 239 3.00 -6.29 -4.78
CA ILE A 239 2.04 -5.19 -4.60
C ILE A 239 1.07 -5.11 -5.78
N SER A 240 1.59 -5.18 -7.01
CA SER A 240 0.76 -5.08 -8.22
C SER A 240 -0.25 -6.22 -8.31
N ASN A 241 0.19 -7.46 -8.08
CA ASN A 241 -0.70 -8.63 -8.11
C ASN A 241 -1.78 -8.57 -7.03
N LEU A 242 -1.43 -8.15 -5.81
CA LEU A 242 -2.42 -8.03 -4.73
C LEU A 242 -3.46 -6.95 -5.04
N LEU A 243 -3.07 -5.84 -5.65
CA LEU A 243 -4.00 -4.78 -6.07
C LEU A 243 -4.94 -5.26 -7.17
N VAL A 244 -4.48 -6.05 -8.14
CA VAL A 244 -5.33 -6.51 -9.26
C VAL A 244 -6.09 -7.79 -8.98
N SER A 245 -5.67 -8.58 -7.99
CA SER A 245 -6.27 -9.88 -7.69
C SER A 245 -7.72 -9.71 -7.20
N PRO A 246 -8.72 -10.30 -7.89
CA PRO A 246 -10.09 -10.34 -7.38
C PRO A 246 -10.25 -11.32 -6.21
N ARG A 247 -9.35 -12.30 -6.10
CA ARG A 247 -9.39 -13.34 -5.06
C ARG A 247 -8.93 -12.83 -3.70
N LEU A 248 -7.89 -11.99 -3.68
CA LEU A 248 -7.24 -11.55 -2.44
C LEU A 248 -7.64 -10.13 -2.03
N SER A 249 -7.62 -9.17 -2.95
CA SER A 249 -7.98 -7.74 -2.76
C SER A 249 -7.82 -7.22 -1.33
N PRO A 250 -6.59 -7.00 -0.83
CA PRO A 250 -6.36 -6.58 0.55
C PRO A 250 -7.04 -5.25 0.90
N PHE A 251 -7.43 -5.09 2.18
CA PHE A 251 -7.97 -3.85 2.73
C PHE A 251 -6.89 -2.80 2.99
N LEU A 252 -5.69 -3.23 3.39
CA LEU A 252 -4.57 -2.36 3.70
C LEU A 252 -3.25 -3.06 3.41
N LEU A 253 -2.29 -2.34 2.84
CA LEU A 253 -0.91 -2.79 2.71
C LEU A 253 -0.02 -1.81 3.48
N VAL A 254 0.80 -2.32 4.40
CA VAL A 254 1.85 -1.56 5.09
C VAL A 254 3.18 -2.25 4.84
N VAL A 255 3.99 -1.65 4.00
CA VAL A 255 5.20 -2.28 3.50
C VAL A 255 6.42 -1.40 3.67
N THR A 256 7.55 -2.02 3.98
CA THR A 256 8.85 -1.39 3.82
C THR A 256 9.42 -1.77 2.47
N ILE A 257 9.74 -0.77 1.64
CA ILE A 257 10.27 -0.91 0.28
C ILE A 257 11.40 0.09 0.06
N GLN A 258 12.09 0.02 -1.09
CA GLN A 258 13.04 1.09 -1.46
C GLN A 258 12.33 2.44 -1.57
N ARG A 259 12.96 3.52 -1.11
CA ARG A 259 12.40 4.88 -1.19
C ARG A 259 12.05 5.25 -2.63
N GLU A 260 12.94 4.97 -3.58
CA GLU A 260 12.70 5.23 -5.00
C GLU A 260 11.43 4.55 -5.51
N LEU A 261 11.10 3.34 -5.03
CA LEU A 261 9.89 2.64 -5.42
C LEU A 261 8.63 3.33 -4.85
N ALA A 262 8.70 3.83 -3.62
CA ALA A 262 7.64 4.64 -3.03
C ALA A 262 7.42 5.94 -3.82
N ASP A 263 8.49 6.63 -4.17
CA ASP A 263 8.45 7.86 -4.98
C ASP A 263 7.83 7.59 -6.36
N ARG A 264 8.14 6.44 -6.98
CA ARG A 264 7.51 6.00 -8.25
C ARG A 264 6.00 5.82 -8.13
N MET A 265 5.48 5.28 -7.01
CA MET A 265 4.02 5.13 -6.83
C MET A 265 3.29 6.48 -6.82
N LEU A 266 3.94 7.52 -6.29
CA LEU A 266 3.42 8.88 -6.17
C LEU A 266 3.80 9.80 -7.34
N ALA A 267 4.55 9.28 -8.33
CA ALA A 267 5.06 10.07 -9.43
C ALA A 267 3.92 10.70 -10.25
N ALA A 268 4.11 11.95 -10.68
CA ALA A 268 3.21 12.63 -11.59
C ALA A 268 3.52 12.28 -13.05
N PRO A 269 2.56 12.42 -13.98
CA PRO A 269 2.81 12.26 -15.41
C PRO A 269 4.00 13.08 -15.89
N SER A 270 4.71 12.55 -16.89
CA SER A 270 5.92 13.15 -17.47
C SER A 270 7.11 13.31 -16.51
N THR A 271 7.14 12.55 -15.42
CA THR A 271 8.30 12.49 -14.51
C THR A 271 9.07 11.16 -14.65
N PRO A 272 10.38 11.10 -14.34
CA PRO A 272 11.18 9.88 -14.52
C PRO A 272 10.68 8.65 -13.75
N GLY A 273 9.97 8.86 -12.64
CA GLY A 273 9.41 7.79 -11.82
C GLY A 273 8.04 7.28 -12.27
N TYR A 274 7.40 7.96 -13.23
CA TYR A 274 6.05 7.63 -13.66
C TYR A 274 6.03 6.45 -14.62
N GLY A 275 5.16 5.48 -14.35
CA GLY A 275 5.06 4.28 -15.17
C GLY A 275 3.88 3.40 -14.80
N SER A 276 3.90 2.15 -15.27
CA SER A 276 2.84 1.17 -15.05
C SER A 276 2.42 1.03 -13.58
N LEU A 277 3.38 0.93 -12.66
CA LEU A 277 3.10 0.84 -11.22
C LEU A 277 2.42 2.11 -10.69
N ALA A 278 2.90 3.29 -11.07
CA ALA A 278 2.33 4.57 -10.64
C ALA A 278 0.86 4.66 -11.04
N ILE A 279 0.56 4.36 -12.31
CA ILE A 279 -0.79 4.38 -12.87
C ILE A 279 -1.69 3.38 -12.17
N LEU A 280 -1.23 2.14 -11.99
CA LEU A 280 -2.00 1.08 -11.36
C LEU A 280 -2.36 1.43 -9.91
N VAL A 281 -1.36 1.87 -9.14
CA VAL A 281 -1.54 2.20 -7.73
C VAL A 281 -2.44 3.43 -7.59
N GLN A 282 -2.19 4.51 -8.33
CA GLN A 282 -3.02 5.72 -8.29
C GLN A 282 -4.44 5.50 -8.81
N ALA A 283 -4.66 4.53 -9.71
CA ALA A 283 -6.00 4.17 -10.17
C ALA A 283 -6.79 3.37 -9.12
N LEU A 284 -6.13 2.58 -8.27
CA LEU A 284 -6.79 1.60 -7.40
C LEU A 284 -6.67 1.90 -5.90
N ALA A 285 -5.77 2.78 -5.48
CA ALA A 285 -5.42 2.96 -4.08
C ALA A 285 -4.95 4.37 -3.74
N ASP A 286 -5.03 4.72 -2.45
CA ASP A 286 -4.38 5.87 -1.86
C ASP A 286 -3.04 5.44 -1.25
N VAL A 287 -2.01 6.27 -1.44
CA VAL A 287 -0.65 5.98 -0.98
C VAL A 287 -0.18 7.07 -0.06
N GLU A 288 0.41 6.66 1.06
CA GLU A 288 0.98 7.56 2.05
C GLU A 288 2.38 7.10 2.44
N LEU A 289 3.32 8.04 2.38
CA LEU A 289 4.67 7.85 2.90
C LEU A 289 4.65 8.04 4.42
N VAL A 290 4.69 6.93 5.16
CA VAL A 290 4.65 6.94 6.63
C VAL A 290 5.98 7.40 7.21
N ARG A 291 7.09 6.83 6.71
CA ARG A 291 8.44 7.17 7.21
C ARG A 291 9.54 6.79 6.23
N VAL A 292 10.53 7.67 6.05
CA VAL A 292 11.79 7.34 5.38
C VAL A 292 12.75 6.69 6.39
N LEU A 293 13.36 5.58 5.99
CA LEU A 293 14.27 4.77 6.80
C LEU A 293 15.69 4.85 6.25
N GLN A 294 16.62 5.13 7.15
CA GLN A 294 18.04 5.20 6.83
C GLN A 294 18.68 3.81 6.81
N PRO A 295 19.68 3.52 5.95
CA PRO A 295 20.27 2.18 5.82
C PRO A 295 20.79 1.56 7.12
N GLN A 296 21.19 2.35 8.12
CA GLN A 296 21.69 1.84 9.40
C GLN A 296 20.66 1.08 10.24
N VAL A 297 19.36 1.23 9.97
CA VAL A 297 18.31 0.47 10.68
C VAL A 297 18.14 -0.95 10.16
N PHE A 298 18.98 -1.36 9.19
CA PHE A 298 19.01 -2.71 8.63
C PHE A 298 20.37 -3.38 8.81
N TRP A 299 20.36 -4.71 8.83
CA TRP A 299 21.55 -5.54 8.71
C TRP A 299 21.30 -6.74 7.79
N PRO A 300 22.18 -7.04 6.82
CA PRO A 300 23.18 -6.15 6.23
C PRO A 300 22.56 -4.80 5.78
N ARG A 301 23.39 -3.76 5.64
CA ARG A 301 22.90 -2.44 5.26
C ARG A 301 22.60 -2.41 3.76
N PRO A 302 21.42 -1.93 3.33
CA PRO A 302 21.15 -1.67 1.93
C PRO A 302 21.99 -0.49 1.43
N LYS A 303 22.16 -0.40 0.10
CA LYS A 303 22.88 0.71 -0.55
C LYS A 303 22.04 1.98 -0.72
N VAL A 304 20.72 1.86 -0.51
CA VAL A 304 19.74 2.92 -0.74
C VAL A 304 18.86 3.06 0.49
N GLU A 305 18.19 4.21 0.61
CA GLU A 305 17.17 4.44 1.62
C GLU A 305 15.93 3.57 1.37
N SER A 306 15.22 3.27 2.45
CA SER A 306 13.94 2.56 2.42
C SER A 306 12.82 3.50 2.88
N ALA A 307 11.58 3.09 2.66
CA ALA A 307 10.40 3.81 3.08
C ALA A 307 9.34 2.84 3.60
N VAL A 308 8.73 3.17 4.73
CA VAL A 308 7.45 2.58 5.17
C VAL A 308 6.33 3.30 4.43
N VAL A 309 5.54 2.55 3.67
CA VAL A 309 4.44 3.05 2.86
C VAL A 309 3.16 2.37 3.28
N ARG A 310 2.10 3.17 3.41
CA ARG A 310 0.72 2.71 3.63
C ARG A 310 -0.04 2.86 2.32
N ILE A 311 -0.59 1.76 1.80
CA ILE A 311 -1.38 1.72 0.57
C ILE A 311 -2.78 1.22 0.93
N ARG A 312 -3.80 2.03 0.69
CA ARG A 312 -5.21 1.73 0.99
C ARG A 312 -6.00 1.58 -0.31
N PRO A 313 -6.31 0.35 -0.74
CA PRO A 313 -7.14 0.11 -1.91
C PRO A 313 -8.52 0.75 -1.76
N SER A 314 -9.01 1.37 -2.83
CA SER A 314 -10.30 2.05 -2.89
C SER A 314 -11.33 1.14 -3.55
N ALA A 315 -12.31 0.68 -2.75
CA ALA A 315 -13.39 -0.17 -3.23
C ALA A 315 -14.23 0.53 -4.32
N GLU A 316 -14.48 1.84 -4.17
CA GLU A 316 -15.20 2.66 -5.16
C GLU A 316 -14.47 2.72 -6.50
N ARG A 317 -13.18 3.12 -6.50
CA ARG A 317 -12.38 3.17 -7.73
C ARG A 317 -12.29 1.80 -8.38
N ARG A 318 -12.04 0.75 -7.58
CA ARG A 318 -12.00 -0.63 -8.07
C ARG A 318 -13.31 -1.04 -8.75
N ALA A 319 -14.47 -0.74 -8.16
CA ALA A 319 -15.77 -1.08 -8.71
C ALA A 319 -16.08 -0.37 -10.05
N SER A 320 -15.46 0.80 -10.28
CA SER A 320 -15.62 1.56 -11.53
C SER A 320 -14.72 1.09 -12.69
N ILE A 321 -13.83 0.11 -12.45
CA ILE A 321 -12.80 -0.29 -13.41
C ILE A 321 -12.87 -1.81 -13.64
N ASP A 322 -12.79 -2.23 -14.91
CA ASP A 322 -12.41 -3.61 -15.21
C ASP A 322 -10.90 -3.77 -14.94
N VAL A 323 -10.56 -4.19 -13.73
CA VAL A 323 -9.18 -4.23 -13.26
C VAL A 323 -8.28 -5.15 -14.10
N PRO A 324 -8.67 -6.40 -14.43
CA PRO A 324 -7.90 -7.24 -15.34
C PRO A 324 -7.61 -6.57 -16.69
N TRP A 325 -8.63 -6.00 -17.33
CA TRP A 325 -8.46 -5.31 -18.62
C TRP A 325 -7.58 -4.07 -18.52
N PHE A 326 -7.84 -3.22 -17.52
CA PHE A 326 -7.06 -2.01 -17.28
C PHE A 326 -5.58 -2.34 -17.05
N HIS A 327 -5.30 -3.35 -16.22
CA HIS A 327 -3.95 -3.80 -15.94
C HIS A 327 -3.23 -4.29 -17.21
N ASP A 328 -3.90 -5.06 -18.08
CA ASP A 328 -3.29 -5.52 -19.34
C ASP A 328 -3.01 -4.35 -20.30
N VAL A 329 -3.95 -3.41 -20.44
CA VAL A 329 -3.76 -2.19 -21.26
C VAL A 329 -2.56 -1.38 -20.77
N VAL A 330 -2.47 -1.11 -19.46
CA VAL A 330 -1.36 -0.35 -18.87
C VAL A 330 -0.04 -1.10 -19.06
N ARG A 331 0.00 -2.42 -18.82
CA ARG A 331 1.21 -3.22 -19.03
C ARG A 331 1.69 -3.16 -20.48
N LYS A 332 0.78 -3.36 -21.44
CA LYS A 332 1.07 -3.27 -22.89
C LYS A 332 1.50 -1.87 -23.31
N ALA A 333 0.94 -0.82 -22.70
CA ALA A 333 1.34 0.55 -23.00
C ALA A 333 2.82 0.84 -22.66
N PHE A 334 3.35 0.21 -21.62
CA PHE A 334 4.72 0.44 -21.13
C PHE A 334 5.76 -0.57 -21.64
N LEU A 335 5.37 -1.62 -22.36
CA LEU A 335 6.29 -2.55 -23.04
C LEU A 335 7.24 -1.82 -24.01
N HIS A 336 6.73 -0.80 -24.71
CA HIS A 336 7.52 0.01 -25.65
C HIS A 336 7.65 1.47 -25.21
N ARG A 337 8.20 1.72 -24.01
CA ARG A 337 8.29 3.06 -23.38
C ARG A 337 8.84 4.20 -24.26
N ARG A 338 9.67 3.88 -25.27
CA ARG A 338 10.30 4.88 -26.17
C ARG A 338 9.41 5.27 -27.36
N LYS A 339 8.36 4.50 -27.64
CA LYS A 339 7.45 4.72 -28.77
C LYS A 339 6.27 5.59 -28.33
N ASN A 340 5.72 6.37 -29.26
CA ASN A 340 4.48 7.10 -28.98
C ASN A 340 3.27 6.15 -28.96
N LEU A 341 2.19 6.60 -28.34
CA LEU A 341 0.97 5.85 -28.07
C LEU A 341 0.38 5.29 -29.37
N ARG A 342 0.41 6.05 -30.47
CA ARG A 342 -0.05 5.58 -31.78
C ARG A 342 0.66 4.31 -32.23
N HIS A 343 2.00 4.28 -32.13
CA HIS A 343 2.77 3.09 -32.50
C HIS A 343 2.50 1.92 -31.55
N VAL A 344 2.34 2.21 -30.26
CA VAL A 344 2.05 1.19 -29.26
C VAL A 344 0.68 0.55 -29.51
N LEU A 345 -0.37 1.36 -29.66
CA LEU A 345 -1.74 0.90 -29.90
C LEU A 345 -1.89 0.18 -31.25
N ALA A 346 -1.27 0.71 -32.32
CA ALA A 346 -1.23 0.01 -33.60
C ALA A 346 -0.52 -1.36 -33.48
N GLY A 347 0.57 -1.42 -32.71
CA GLY A 347 1.32 -2.65 -32.47
C GLY A 347 0.60 -3.67 -31.57
N MET A 348 -0.33 -3.24 -30.72
CA MET A 348 -1.15 -4.16 -29.90
C MET A 348 -2.11 -4.99 -30.76
N TRP A 349 -2.58 -4.43 -31.89
CA TRP A 349 -3.52 -5.09 -32.80
C TRP A 349 -3.24 -4.74 -34.27
N PRO A 350 -2.13 -5.23 -34.85
CA PRO A 350 -1.68 -4.82 -36.18
C PRO A 350 -2.70 -5.11 -37.29
N ASP A 351 -3.49 -6.18 -37.14
CA ASP A 351 -4.49 -6.59 -38.14
C ASP A 351 -5.86 -5.93 -37.95
N ARG A 352 -6.04 -5.09 -36.92
CA ARG A 352 -7.38 -4.57 -36.55
C ARG A 352 -7.59 -3.09 -36.81
N TRP A 353 -6.51 -2.32 -37.00
CA TRP A 353 -6.58 -0.89 -37.28
C TRP A 353 -5.25 -0.34 -37.78
N THR A 354 -5.34 0.73 -38.56
CA THR A 354 -4.18 1.48 -39.05
C THR A 354 -3.80 2.61 -38.08
N LYS A 355 -2.64 3.23 -38.30
CA LYS A 355 -2.21 4.42 -37.54
C LYS A 355 -3.23 5.58 -37.59
N PRO A 356 -3.82 5.93 -38.76
CA PRO A 356 -4.92 6.90 -38.83
C PRO A 356 -6.17 6.49 -38.03
N ASP A 357 -6.54 5.21 -38.03
CA ASP A 357 -7.68 4.72 -37.25
C ASP A 357 -7.45 4.88 -35.74
N VAL A 358 -6.20 4.70 -35.28
CA VAL A 358 -5.81 4.96 -33.89
C VAL A 358 -6.00 6.45 -33.55
N ASP A 359 -5.55 7.36 -34.41
CA ASP A 359 -5.72 8.80 -34.16
C ASP A 359 -7.19 9.21 -34.14
N ALA A 360 -8.00 8.67 -35.06
CA ALA A 360 -9.44 8.88 -35.07
C ALA A 360 -10.13 8.34 -33.80
N PHE A 361 -9.63 7.22 -33.26
CA PHE A 361 -10.11 6.64 -32.00
C PHE A 361 -9.70 7.47 -30.78
N LEU A 362 -8.50 8.05 -30.78
CA LEU A 362 -7.99 8.84 -29.65
C LEU A 362 -8.57 10.26 -29.60
N ALA A 363 -8.97 10.83 -30.74
CA ALA A 363 -9.45 12.21 -30.83
C ALA A 363 -10.64 12.53 -29.90
N PRO A 364 -11.71 11.71 -29.81
CA PRO A 364 -12.81 11.94 -28.85
C PRO A 364 -12.39 11.90 -27.38
N LEU A 365 -11.29 11.21 -27.06
CA LEU A 365 -10.74 11.12 -25.71
C LEU A 365 -9.83 12.30 -25.35
N SER A 366 -9.63 13.24 -26.28
CA SER A 366 -8.66 14.34 -26.15
C SER A 366 -7.24 13.83 -25.84
N ILE A 367 -6.83 12.74 -26.51
CA ILE A 367 -5.50 12.15 -26.40
C ILE A 367 -4.79 12.28 -27.75
N GLU A 368 -3.58 12.83 -27.76
CA GLU A 368 -2.76 12.87 -28.97
C GLU A 368 -1.93 11.59 -29.13
N GLY A 369 -2.02 10.93 -30.29
CA GLY A 369 -1.25 9.71 -30.57
C GLY A 369 0.28 9.90 -30.65
N SER A 370 0.76 11.16 -30.73
CA SER A 370 2.18 11.54 -30.66
C SER A 370 2.76 11.46 -29.24
N LEU A 371 1.92 11.50 -28.20
CA LEU A 371 2.34 11.41 -26.81
C LEU A 371 2.92 10.02 -26.50
N ARG A 372 3.82 9.94 -25.53
CA ARG A 372 4.26 8.67 -24.93
C ARG A 372 3.33 8.27 -23.80
N ALA A 373 3.29 6.98 -23.47
CA ALA A 373 2.51 6.46 -22.35
C ALA A 373 2.80 7.20 -21.03
N GLU A 374 4.04 7.58 -20.78
CA GLU A 374 4.46 8.32 -19.58
C GLU A 374 3.88 9.74 -19.47
N ALA A 375 3.36 10.31 -20.57
CA ALA A 375 2.76 11.64 -20.57
C ALA A 375 1.25 11.62 -20.26
N LEU A 376 0.60 10.46 -20.32
CA LEU A 376 -0.83 10.32 -20.05
C LEU A 376 -1.10 10.33 -18.54
N THR A 377 -2.13 11.09 -18.14
CA THR A 377 -2.65 11.09 -16.77
C THR A 377 -3.43 9.80 -16.46
N VAL A 378 -3.62 9.50 -15.17
CA VAL A 378 -4.43 8.35 -14.74
C VAL A 378 -5.87 8.41 -15.28
N PRO A 379 -6.59 9.55 -15.22
CA PRO A 379 -7.92 9.66 -15.84
C PRO A 379 -7.91 9.39 -17.36
N GLN A 380 -6.88 9.84 -18.08
CA GLN A 380 -6.74 9.54 -19.51
C GLN A 380 -6.53 8.04 -19.77
N PHE A 381 -5.74 7.36 -18.93
CA PHE A 381 -5.60 5.90 -19.03
C PHE A 381 -6.90 5.16 -18.73
N LEU A 382 -7.68 5.61 -17.76
CA LEU A 382 -8.99 5.03 -17.44
C LEU A 382 -9.97 5.20 -18.62
N ALA A 383 -10.04 6.40 -19.21
CA ALA A 383 -10.85 6.68 -20.38
C ALA A 383 -10.40 5.85 -21.59
N LEU A 384 -9.10 5.75 -21.82
CA LEU A 384 -8.51 4.93 -22.89
C LEU A 384 -8.88 3.45 -22.72
N ALA A 385 -8.69 2.89 -21.53
CA ALA A 385 -9.01 1.48 -21.28
C ALA A 385 -10.51 1.20 -21.44
N ALA A 386 -11.38 2.08 -20.94
CA ALA A 386 -12.83 1.95 -21.11
C ALA A 386 -13.24 1.99 -22.60
N ALA A 387 -12.70 2.93 -23.37
CA ALA A 387 -12.96 3.04 -24.81
C ALA A 387 -12.45 1.83 -25.59
N LEU A 388 -11.25 1.32 -25.24
CA LEU A 388 -10.69 0.12 -25.85
C LEU A 388 -11.57 -1.11 -25.56
N LYS A 389 -12.08 -1.24 -24.33
CA LYS A 389 -12.97 -2.35 -23.96
C LYS A 389 -14.29 -2.32 -24.75
N GLY A 390 -14.86 -1.12 -24.92
CA GLY A 390 -16.07 -0.93 -25.73
C GLY A 390 -15.86 -1.30 -27.20
N ARG A 391 -14.63 -1.18 -27.70
CA ARG A 391 -14.28 -1.58 -29.08
C ARG A 391 -13.96 -3.07 -29.19
N TRP A 392 -13.26 -3.65 -28.22
CA TRP A 392 -12.81 -5.04 -28.21
C TRP A 392 -13.04 -5.66 -26.83
N SER A 393 -14.11 -6.44 -26.72
CA SER A 393 -14.67 -6.95 -25.46
C SER A 393 -13.91 -8.10 -24.79
N THR A 394 -12.79 -8.56 -25.34
CA THR A 394 -12.06 -9.74 -24.82
C THR A 394 -10.64 -9.38 -24.41
N ALA A 395 -10.43 -9.26 -23.10
CA ALA A 395 -9.11 -9.36 -22.48
C ALA A 395 -8.59 -10.80 -22.59
N PRO A 396 -7.30 -11.05 -22.86
CA PRO A 396 -6.70 -12.33 -22.51
C PRO A 396 -6.60 -12.44 -20.98
N ALA A 397 -6.68 -13.68 -20.46
CA ALA A 397 -6.55 -13.97 -19.04
C ALA A 397 -5.21 -13.45 -18.51
N VAL A 398 -5.24 -12.84 -17.32
CA VAL A 398 -4.03 -12.39 -16.62
C VAL A 398 -3.16 -13.63 -16.34
N GLY A 399 -2.11 -13.86 -17.13
CA GLY A 399 -1.11 -14.90 -16.85
C GLY A 399 -0.67 -15.78 -18.02
N GLU A 400 -1.27 -15.70 -19.20
CA GLU A 400 -0.88 -16.57 -20.33
C GLU A 400 -0.72 -15.74 -21.59
N GLU A 401 0.52 -15.38 -21.92
CA GLU A 401 1.10 -15.28 -23.27
C GLU A 401 2.51 -14.68 -23.18
N GLU A 402 3.51 -15.56 -23.19
CA GLU A 402 4.89 -15.23 -23.49
C GLU A 402 5.01 -15.00 -25.01
N TRP A 403 5.20 -13.75 -25.41
CA TRP A 403 5.76 -13.45 -26.72
C TRP A 403 7.28 -13.35 -26.57
N GLN A 404 7.99 -14.32 -27.13
CA GLN A 404 9.46 -14.30 -27.24
C GLN A 404 9.84 -13.24 -28.27
N GLY A 405 10.04 -12.00 -27.82
CA GLY A 405 10.63 -10.95 -28.65
C GLY A 405 12.13 -11.18 -28.76
N GLU A 406 12.61 -11.44 -29.98
CA GLU A 406 14.01 -11.58 -30.34
C GLU A 406 14.86 -10.43 -29.76
N ASP A 407 15.87 -10.80 -29.00
CA ASP A 407 16.97 -9.93 -28.61
C ASP A 407 17.72 -9.51 -29.87
N GLY A 408 17.41 -8.32 -30.38
CA GLY A 408 18.29 -7.62 -31.30
C GLY A 408 19.55 -7.19 -30.56
N GLU A 409 20.56 -8.06 -30.52
CA GLU A 409 21.93 -7.66 -30.24
C GLU A 409 22.34 -6.53 -31.21
N PRO A 410 22.97 -5.45 -30.74
CA PRO A 410 23.62 -4.52 -31.65
C PRO A 410 24.86 -5.21 -32.23
N SER A 411 24.78 -5.61 -33.49
CA SER A 411 25.94 -5.98 -34.31
C SER A 411 26.98 -4.86 -34.24
N ALA A 412 28.13 -5.20 -33.68
CA ALA A 412 29.34 -4.41 -33.75
C ALA A 412 29.98 -4.66 -35.12
N ASP A 413 29.78 -3.76 -36.06
CA ASP A 413 30.68 -3.59 -37.20
C ASP A 413 30.48 -2.21 -37.83
N GLU A 414 31.34 -1.27 -37.43
CA GLU A 414 31.72 -0.12 -38.27
C GLU A 414 33.08 0.38 -37.75
N ALA A 415 34.14 -0.33 -38.15
CA ALA A 415 35.50 0.21 -38.14
C ALA A 415 35.68 1.11 -39.39
N PRO A 416 36.23 2.32 -39.26
CA PRO A 416 36.48 3.17 -40.41
C PRO A 416 37.70 2.67 -41.19
N ALA A 417 37.53 2.54 -42.51
CA ALA A 417 38.62 2.27 -43.44
C ALA A 417 39.66 3.39 -43.38
N GLY A 418 40.93 3.01 -43.17
CA GLY A 418 42.06 3.91 -43.14
C GLY A 418 43.37 3.17 -43.42
N GLN A 419 43.66 2.99 -44.71
CA GLN A 419 44.95 2.99 -45.43
C GLN A 419 44.95 2.00 -46.59
#